data_AF-A0A7J2UVQ1-F1
#
_entry.id   AF-A0A7J2UVQ1-F1
#
_cell.length_a   1.000
_cell.length_b   1.000
_cell.length_c   1.000
_cell.angle_alpha   90.00
_cell.angle_beta   90.00
_cell.angle_gamma   90.00
#
_symmetry.space_group_name_H-M   'P 1'
#
loop_
_entity.id
_entity.type
_entity.pdbx_description
1 polymer ?
#
loop_
_entity_poly.entity_id
_entity_poly.type
_entity_poly.pdbx_seq_one_letter_code
_entity_poly.pdbx_strand_id
1 'polypeptide(L)'
;DVLCEIHDAGHRIPLNKQKKIFDIIYQTDAGGNRTFGESGLGLTISRGIILSHGGRIWIENENIKGNILRFTLPVKPFQQRGGKLKDVDLFRL
;
A
#
# COMPACT_ATOMS: atom_id res chain seq x y z
N ASP A 1 11.24 11.78 9.93
CA ASP A 1 10.68 11.27 8.66
C ASP A 1 10.03 12.40 7.89
N VAL A 2 9.88 12.27 6.57
CA VAL A 2 9.01 13.11 5.74
C VAL A 2 7.66 12.41 5.65
N LEU A 3 6.57 13.13 5.91
CA LEU A 3 5.19 12.65 5.71
C LEU A 3 4.70 13.12 4.34
N CYS A 4 4.15 12.18 3.57
CA CYS A 4 3.47 12.44 2.31
C CYS A 4 2.00 12.00 2.43
N GLU A 5 1.09 12.83 1.95
CA GLU A 5 -0.36 12.59 1.98
C GLU A 5 -0.93 12.70 0.57
N ILE A 6 -1.79 11.75 0.21
CA ILE A 6 -2.54 11.73 -1.05
C ILE A 6 -4.02 11.70 -0.70
N HIS A 7 -4.73 12.75 -1.09
CA HIS A 7 -6.17 12.88 -0.87
C HIS A 7 -6.92 12.35 -2.08
N ASP A 8 -7.73 11.31 -1.86
CA ASP A 8 -8.64 10.74 -2.85
C ASP A 8 -10.08 11.12 -2.49
N ALA A 9 -10.77 11.80 -3.41
CA ALA A 9 -12.19 12.17 -3.25
C ALA A 9 -13.16 11.04 -3.61
N GLY A 10 -12.66 9.82 -3.85
CA GLY A 10 -13.43 8.64 -4.20
C GLY A 10 -14.26 8.03 -3.08
N HIS A 11 -14.77 6.81 -3.34
CA HIS A 11 -15.58 6.08 -2.38
C HIS A 11 -14.76 5.69 -1.15
N ARG A 12 -15.36 5.82 0.04
CA ARG A 12 -14.69 5.44 1.29
C ARG A 12 -14.37 3.96 1.30
N ILE A 13 -13.15 3.64 1.67
CA ILE A 13 -12.73 2.27 1.91
C ILE A 13 -13.29 1.84 3.27
N PRO A 14 -14.09 0.76 3.32
CA PRO A 14 -14.58 0.22 4.59
C PRO A 14 -13.44 -0.10 5.55
N LEU A 15 -13.64 0.15 6.85
CA LEU A 15 -12.59 -0.02 7.88
C LEU A 15 -11.99 -1.44 7.87
N ASN A 16 -12.82 -2.46 7.63
CA ASN A 16 -12.40 -3.86 7.53
C ASN A 16 -11.60 -4.19 6.26
N LYS A 17 -11.58 -3.31 5.26
CA LYS A 17 -10.84 -3.45 4.01
C LYS A 17 -9.56 -2.60 3.97
N GLN A 18 -9.43 -1.58 4.81
CA GLN A 18 -8.27 -0.65 4.79
C GLN A 18 -6.90 -1.32 4.91
N LYS A 19 -6.78 -2.43 5.66
CA LYS A 19 -5.51 -3.18 5.70
C LYS A 19 -5.30 -4.06 4.46
N LYS A 20 -6.39 -4.59 3.90
CA LYS A 20 -6.37 -5.56 2.79
C LYS A 20 -6.06 -4.92 1.44
N ILE A 21 -6.20 -3.60 1.29
CA ILE A 21 -5.88 -2.90 0.03
C ILE A 21 -4.39 -2.95 -0.34
N PHE A 22 -3.53 -3.33 0.62
CA PHE A 22 -2.09 -3.47 0.42
C PHE A 22 -1.63 -4.93 0.26
N ASP A 23 -2.58 -5.87 0.22
CA ASP A 23 -2.28 -7.29 0.02
C ASP A 23 -2.13 -7.58 -1.47
N ILE A 24 -1.33 -8.59 -1.82
CA ILE A 24 -1.21 -9.07 -3.20
C ILE A 24 -2.59 -9.60 -3.62
N ILE A 25 -3.22 -8.94 -4.58
CA ILE A 25 -4.47 -9.45 -5.17
C ILE A 25 -4.08 -10.40 -6.30
N TYR A 26 -4.27 -11.70 -6.09
CA TYR A 26 -4.17 -12.69 -7.15
C TYR A 26 -5.45 -12.66 -7.99
N GLN A 27 -5.34 -12.29 -9.26
CA GLN A 27 -6.42 -12.49 -10.22
C GLN A 27 -6.44 -13.97 -10.61
N THR A 28 -7.36 -14.73 -10.01
CA THR A 28 -7.74 -16.05 -10.53
C THR A 28 -8.86 -15.84 -11.54
N ASP A 29 -8.61 -16.13 -12.81
CA ASP A 29 -9.59 -16.05 -13.87
C ASP A 29 -10.86 -16.84 -13.52
N ALA A 30 -12.00 -16.14 -13.47
CA ALA A 30 -13.34 -16.58 -13.90
C ALA A 30 -14.43 -15.91 -13.05
N GLY A 31 -15.13 -14.94 -13.65
CA GLY A 31 -16.51 -14.62 -13.25
C GLY A 31 -16.70 -13.36 -12.40
N GLY A 32 -16.92 -12.24 -13.09
CA GLY A 32 -18.00 -11.30 -12.76
C GLY A 32 -17.93 -10.51 -11.45
N ASN A 33 -17.17 -9.42 -11.43
CA ASN A 33 -17.74 -8.06 -11.37
C ASN A 33 -16.60 -7.04 -11.36
N ARG A 34 -16.58 -6.17 -12.39
CA ARG A 34 -15.60 -5.09 -12.54
C ARG A 34 -15.93 -3.93 -11.59
N THR A 35 -15.06 -3.69 -10.60
CA THR A 35 -14.82 -2.42 -9.86
C THR A 35 -13.60 -2.69 -8.97
N PHE A 36 -12.40 -2.12 -9.05
CA PHE A 36 -11.80 -0.90 -9.59
C PHE A 36 -10.54 -1.28 -10.41
N GLY A 37 -10.25 -0.55 -11.49
CA GLY A 37 -9.24 -0.91 -12.50
C GLY A 37 -7.79 -1.02 -11.99
N GLU A 38 -6.99 -1.78 -12.74
CA GLU A 38 -5.53 -1.96 -12.63
C GLU A 38 -5.03 -2.93 -11.56
N SER A 39 -5.07 -4.24 -11.87
CA SER A 39 -4.36 -5.40 -11.26
C SER A 39 -4.29 -5.57 -9.73
N GLY A 40 -4.70 -4.60 -8.91
CA GLY A 40 -4.48 -4.56 -7.47
C GLY A 40 -3.01 -4.47 -7.05
N LEU A 41 -2.05 -4.34 -7.98
CA LEU A 41 -0.63 -4.43 -7.66
C LEU A 41 -0.01 -3.10 -7.21
N GLY A 42 -0.55 -1.95 -7.63
CA GLY A 42 0.07 -0.65 -7.40
C GLY A 42 0.31 -0.33 -5.92
N LEU A 43 -0.70 -0.54 -5.06
CA LEU A 43 -0.58 -0.33 -3.61
C LEU A 43 0.34 -1.36 -2.94
N THR A 44 0.33 -2.59 -3.41
CA THR A 44 1.21 -3.66 -2.92
C THR A 44 2.68 -3.36 -3.24
N ILE A 45 2.98 -2.95 -4.47
CA ILE A 45 4.32 -2.53 -4.88
C ILE A 45 4.75 -1.30 -4.06
N SER A 46 3.87 -0.30 -3.95
CA SER A 46 4.14 0.92 -3.17
C SER A 46 4.49 0.59 -1.73
N ARG A 47 3.72 -0.31 -1.08
CA ARG A 47 4.01 -0.79 0.27
C ARG A 47 5.39 -1.45 0.35
N GLY A 48 5.73 -2.32 -0.58
CA GLY A 48 7.03 -2.97 -0.60
C GLY A 48 8.20 -1.99 -0.74
N ILE A 49 8.09 -1.02 -1.64
CA ILE A 49 9.08 0.04 -1.81
C ILE A 49 9.23 0.84 -0.51
N ILE A 50 8.12 1.34 0.05
CA ILE A 50 8.15 2.19 1.25
C ILE A 50 8.75 1.43 2.45
N LEU A 51 8.34 0.18 2.68
CA LEU A 51 8.89 -0.65 3.76
C LEU A 51 10.38 -0.95 3.57
N SER A 52 10.82 -1.21 2.33
CA SER A 52 12.23 -1.48 2.01
C SER A 52 13.13 -0.26 2.27
N HIS A 53 12.55 0.94 2.22
CA HIS A 53 13.21 2.20 2.57
C HIS A 53 13.08 2.57 4.06
N GLY A 54 12.59 1.66 4.90
CA GLY A 54 12.40 1.89 6.34
C GLY A 54 11.21 2.79 6.67
N GLY A 55 10.30 2.99 5.71
CA GLY A 55 9.11 3.80 5.85
C GLY A 55 7.90 3.05 6.39
N ARG A 56 6.77 3.75 6.41
CA ARG A 56 5.45 3.22 6.76
C ARG A 56 4.42 3.73 5.76
N ILE A 57 3.42 2.92 5.41
CA ILE A 57 2.27 3.32 4.60
C ILE A 57 0.97 2.90 5.29
N TRP A 58 -0.06 3.73 5.22
CA TRP A 58 -1.39 3.44 5.76
C TRP A 58 -2.45 4.29 5.07
N ILE A 59 -3.72 4.00 5.33
CA ILE A 59 -4.85 4.77 4.83
C ILE A 59 -5.77 5.13 5.99
N GLU A 60 -6.34 6.32 5.91
CA GLU A 60 -7.40 6.78 6.80
C GLU A 60 -8.55 7.33 5.96
N ASN A 61 -9.75 7.40 6.52
CA ASN A 61 -10.86 8.03 5.82
C ASN A 61 -10.84 9.53 6.08
N GLU A 62 -10.90 10.35 5.03
CA GLU A 62 -11.10 11.78 5.17
C GLU A 62 -12.58 12.05 5.50
N ASN A 63 -12.87 12.65 6.66
CA ASN A 63 -14.20 13.07 7.14
C ASN A 63 -15.41 12.42 6.42
N ILE A 64 -16.29 13.21 5.82
CA ILE A 64 -17.58 12.77 5.26
C ILE A 64 -17.40 12.11 3.87
N LYS A 65 -16.28 12.36 3.17
CA LYS A 65 -16.01 11.84 1.81
C LYS A 65 -14.51 11.65 1.58
N GLY A 66 -14.15 10.54 0.93
CA GLY A 66 -12.78 10.29 0.48
C GLY A 66 -11.91 9.46 1.42
N ASN A 67 -10.66 9.27 0.98
CA ASN A 67 -9.62 8.53 1.68
C ASN A 67 -8.32 9.34 1.63
N ILE A 68 -7.53 9.29 2.70
CA ILE A 68 -6.18 9.85 2.75
C ILE A 68 -5.21 8.68 2.81
N LEU A 69 -4.46 8.47 1.73
CA LEU A 69 -3.32 7.57 1.72
C LEU A 69 -2.11 8.32 2.25
N ARG A 70 -1.45 7.77 3.26
CA ARG A 70 -0.28 8.38 3.88
C ARG A 70 0.91 7.45 3.87
N PHE A 71 2.09 8.03 3.72
CA PHE A 71 3.31 7.30 4.00
C PHE A 71 4.39 8.20 4.59
N THR A 72 5.32 7.58 5.31
CA THR A 72 6.53 8.24 5.81
C THR A 72 7.78 7.59 5.24
N LEU A 73 8.81 8.41 5.01
CA LEU A 73 10.16 7.95 4.70
C LEU A 73 11.19 8.62 5.65
N PRO A 74 12.20 7.87 6.12
CA PRO A 74 13.31 8.46 6.87
C PRO A 74 14.07 9.51 6.04
N VAL A 75 14.47 10.62 6.68
CA VAL A 75 15.25 11.69 6.03
C VAL A 75 16.71 11.29 5.82
N LYS A 76 17.21 10.39 6.68
CA LYS A 76 18.56 9.81 6.55
C LYS A 76 18.46 8.50 5.76
N PRO A 77 19.49 8.17 4.95
CA PRO A 77 19.52 6.90 4.23
C PRO A 77 19.28 5.74 5.19
N PHE A 78 18.27 4.93 4.89
CA PHE A 78 18.06 3.68 5.61
C PHE A 78 19.19 2.73 5.26
N GLN A 79 20.16 2.58 6.16
CA GLN A 79 21.20 1.57 6.00
C GLN A 79 20.60 0.20 6.27
N GLN A 80 20.23 -0.51 5.19
CA GLN A 80 19.94 -1.93 5.28
C GLN A 80 21.19 -2.64 5.80
N ARG A 81 21.14 -3.15 7.03
CA ARG A 81 22.19 -4.01 7.57
C ARG A 81 22.18 -5.34 6.83
N GLY A 82 22.88 -5.46 5.70
CA GLY A 82 23.37 -6.72 5.09
C GLY A 82 22.41 -7.93 5.01
N GLY A 83 21.11 -7.73 5.18
CA GLY A 83 20.10 -8.77 5.17
C GLY A 83 19.70 -9.01 3.74
N LYS A 84 19.76 -10.26 3.29
CA LYS A 84 19.18 -10.67 2.00
C LYS A 84 17.77 -10.08 1.90
N LEU A 85 17.34 -9.71 0.70
CA LEU A 85 15.98 -9.31 0.30
C LEU A 85 14.87 -10.36 0.62
N LYS A 86 15.12 -11.31 1.52
CA LYS A 86 14.21 -12.37 1.95
C LYS A 86 13.21 -11.94 3.03
N ASP A 87 13.41 -10.80 3.69
CA ASP A 87 12.55 -10.35 4.80
C ASP A 87 11.46 -9.37 4.35
N VAL A 88 11.53 -8.87 3.11
CA VAL A 88 10.41 -8.19 2.45
C VAL A 88 9.80 -9.19 1.48
N ASP A 89 8.95 -10.07 2.01
CA ASP A 89 8.24 -11.13 1.30
C ASP A 89 7.20 -10.55 0.31
N LEU A 90 7.65 -9.73 -0.64
CA LEU A 90 6.80 -9.11 -1.66
C LEU A 90 6.59 -10.00 -2.89
N PHE A 91 7.40 -11.06 -3.05
CA PHE A 91 7.44 -11.90 -4.25
C PHE A 91 7.70 -13.39 -3.98
N ARG A 92 7.47 -13.91 -2.77
CA ARG A 92 7.39 -15.37 -2.59
C ARG A 92 6.08 -15.89 -3.21
N LEU A 93 6.16 -16.21 -4.50
CA LEU A 93 5.35 -17.24 -5.17
C LEU A 93 5.72 -18.63 -4.62
#